data_AF-A0A2G8KEU0-F1
#
_entry.id   AF-A0A2G8KEU0-F1
#
_cell.length_a   1.000
_cell.length_b   1.000
_cell.length_c   1.000
_cell.angle_alpha   90.00
_cell.angle_beta   90.00
_cell.angle_gamma   90.00
#
_symmetry.space_group_name_H-M   'P 1'
#
loop_
_entity.id
_entity.type
_entity.pdbx_description
1 polymer ?
#
loop_
_entity_poly.entity_id
_entity_poly.type
_entity_poly.pdbx_seq_one_letter_code
_entity_poly.pdbx_strand_id
1 'polypeptide(L)'
;MNCAQLSRRANELKKQLSEGQGDLRVVRYNLQNVYRELLVTDLEYALDKKLEQELWNNIFKNHISSLQAKVRDKMNPKRSELQSMLTLTLDSATGFFLQLLHELCSAFDLELPFCVKATRFGVTKKLRKRFQKVVIPQISSCLYICQYCLVHLGDLARYRNDNDQAHMYYNHAVTLIPTNGQPYNQLAIVSAGKSDQLSMAFYYIRSTRSNIPSQPL
;
A
#
# COMPACT_ATOMS: atom_id res chain seq x y z
N MET A 1 10.28 9.10 18.09
CA MET A 1 11.32 10.08 17.72
C MET A 1 10.66 11.40 17.32
N ASN A 2 11.40 12.50 17.13
CA ASN A 2 10.84 13.73 16.53
C ASN A 2 10.68 13.51 15.00
N CYS A 3 9.58 13.97 14.38
CA CYS A 3 9.30 13.85 12.94
C CYS A 3 10.48 14.35 12.06
N ALA A 4 11.17 15.41 12.51
CA ALA A 4 12.38 15.92 11.87
C ALA A 4 13.56 14.92 11.86
N GLN A 5 13.72 14.13 12.92
CA GLN A 5 14.77 13.10 12.99
C GLN A 5 14.46 11.92 12.07
N LEU A 6 13.20 11.50 12.03
CA LEU A 6 12.73 10.44 11.12
C LEU A 6 12.91 10.85 9.65
N SER A 7 12.58 12.09 9.31
CA SER A 7 12.73 12.63 7.95
C SER A 7 14.20 12.71 7.51
N ARG A 8 15.10 13.15 8.39
CA ARG A 8 16.56 13.12 8.12
C ARG A 8 17.06 11.69 7.89
N ARG A 9 16.62 10.74 8.73
CA ARG A 9 16.97 9.32 8.59
C ARG A 9 16.45 8.73 7.28
N ALA A 10 15.24 9.08 6.85
CA ALA A 10 14.69 8.65 5.58
C ALA A 10 15.54 9.12 4.40
N ASN A 11 15.96 10.39 4.39
CA ASN A 11 16.80 10.95 3.32
C ASN A 11 18.17 10.27 3.23
N GLU A 12 18.79 9.98 4.37
CA GLU A 12 20.07 9.25 4.42
C GLU A 12 19.92 7.82 3.86
N LEU A 13 18.88 7.09 4.28
CA LEU A 13 18.61 5.73 3.78
C LEU A 13 18.28 5.72 2.28
N LYS A 14 17.57 6.74 1.77
CA LYS A 14 17.36 6.92 0.32
C LYS A 14 18.66 7.08 -0.43
N LYS A 15 19.57 7.92 0.08
CA LYS A 15 20.87 8.17 -0.53
C LYS A 15 21.70 6.89 -0.60
N GLN A 16 21.74 6.13 0.49
CA GLN A 16 22.40 4.82 0.52
C GLN A 16 21.80 3.84 -0.49
N LEU A 17 20.47 3.83 -0.64
CA LEU A 17 19.79 3.00 -1.63
C LEU A 17 20.13 3.39 -3.08
N SER A 18 20.26 4.69 -3.37
CA SER A 18 20.64 5.18 -4.70
C SER A 18 22.12 4.95 -5.02
N GLU A 19 22.99 5.08 -4.02
CA GLU A 19 24.45 4.92 -4.17
C GLU A 19 24.89 3.45 -4.09
N GLY A 20 23.96 2.52 -3.85
CA GLY A 20 24.28 1.10 -3.74
C GLY A 20 25.09 0.74 -2.49
N GLN A 21 25.03 1.56 -1.45
CA GLN A 21 25.86 1.40 -0.24
C GLN A 21 25.18 0.51 0.81
N GLY A 22 25.98 -0.39 1.40
CA GLY A 22 25.53 -1.33 2.44
C GLY A 22 24.69 -2.49 1.92
N ASP A 23 24.08 -3.25 2.84
CA ASP A 23 23.12 -4.28 2.46
C ASP A 23 21.79 -3.63 2.06
N LEU A 24 21.53 -3.60 0.74
CA LEU A 24 20.34 -2.99 0.16
C LEU A 24 19.03 -3.56 0.71
N ARG A 25 19.01 -4.81 1.17
CA ARG A 25 17.82 -5.41 1.80
C ARG A 25 17.55 -4.76 3.15
N VAL A 26 18.60 -4.59 3.95
CA VAL A 26 18.55 -3.93 5.26
C VAL A 26 18.18 -2.46 5.12
N VAL A 27 18.77 -1.75 4.15
CA VAL A 27 18.45 -0.34 3.87
C VAL A 27 16.98 -0.18 3.49
N ARG A 28 16.44 -1.03 2.60
CA ARG A 28 15.02 -1.02 2.23
C ARG A 28 14.11 -1.29 3.42
N TYR A 29 14.41 -2.30 4.23
CA TYR A 29 13.63 -2.64 5.42
C TYR A 29 13.62 -1.49 6.44
N ASN A 30 14.77 -0.83 6.64
CA ASN A 30 14.84 0.33 7.53
C ASN A 30 14.05 1.51 6.98
N LEU A 31 14.11 1.78 5.67
CA LEU A 31 13.36 2.84 5.03
C LEU A 31 11.84 2.61 5.12
N GLN A 32 11.39 1.36 4.90
CA GLN A 32 9.99 0.94 5.12
C GLN A 32 9.50 1.30 6.52
N ASN A 33 10.29 0.96 7.54
CA ASN A 33 9.93 1.20 8.93
C ASN A 33 9.86 2.69 9.27
N VAL A 34 10.79 3.50 8.74
CA VAL A 34 10.78 4.96 8.93
C VAL A 34 9.55 5.59 8.29
N TYR A 35 9.20 5.21 7.05
CA TYR A 35 7.99 5.69 6.40
C TYR A 35 6.72 5.27 7.12
N ARG A 36 6.65 4.02 7.58
CA ARG A 36 5.53 3.55 8.40
C ARG A 36 5.38 4.37 9.67
N GLU A 37 6.48 4.65 10.38
CA GLU A 37 6.43 5.47 11.60
C GLU A 37 5.97 6.91 11.29
N LEU A 38 6.43 7.52 10.19
CA LEU A 38 5.99 8.85 9.76
C LEU A 38 4.50 8.89 9.41
N LEU A 39 4.01 7.92 8.63
CA LEU A 39 2.58 7.83 8.24
C LEU A 39 1.64 7.70 9.44
N VAL A 40 2.08 7.06 10.52
CA VAL A 40 1.26 6.88 11.73
C VAL A 40 1.43 8.05 12.72
N THR A 41 2.59 8.72 12.75
CA THR A 41 2.87 9.80 13.71
C THR A 41 2.46 11.18 13.23
N ASP A 42 2.67 11.48 11.95
CA ASP A 42 2.40 12.78 11.33
C ASP A 42 1.94 12.58 9.89
N LEU A 43 0.67 12.18 9.75
CA LEU A 43 0.10 11.80 8.46
C LEU A 43 0.09 12.97 7.47
N GLU A 44 -0.27 14.18 7.92
CA GLU A 44 -0.34 15.36 7.05
C GLU A 44 1.03 15.69 6.44
N TYR A 45 2.09 15.66 7.27
CA TYR A 45 3.45 15.82 6.77
C TYR A 45 3.83 14.71 5.79
N ALA A 46 3.50 13.46 6.11
CA ALA A 46 3.85 12.32 5.27
C ALA A 46 3.17 12.39 3.89
N LEU A 47 1.91 12.81 3.85
CA LEU A 47 1.15 13.01 2.61
C LEU A 47 1.64 14.22 1.81
N ASP A 48 1.97 15.34 2.46
CA ASP A 48 2.57 16.52 1.81
C ASP A 48 3.89 16.16 1.11
N LYS A 49 4.71 15.33 1.76
CA LYS A 49 5.96 14.81 1.19
C LYS A 49 5.80 13.61 0.27
N LYS A 50 4.56 13.15 0.03
CA LYS A 50 4.24 12.00 -0.83
C LYS A 50 4.98 10.71 -0.43
N LEU A 51 5.19 10.51 0.87
CA LEU A 51 5.95 9.37 1.38
C LEU A 51 5.26 8.04 1.08
N GLU A 52 3.92 8.02 1.00
CA GLU A 52 3.14 6.85 0.61
C GLU A 52 3.42 6.42 -0.83
N GLN A 53 3.62 7.40 -1.73
CA GLN A 53 3.95 7.16 -3.14
C GLN A 53 5.38 6.68 -3.29
N GLU A 54 6.32 7.27 -2.56
CA GLU A 54 7.71 6.79 -2.56
C GLU A 54 7.83 5.38 -1.98
N LEU A 55 7.11 5.10 -0.88
CA LEU A 55 7.03 3.79 -0.26
C LEU A 55 6.53 2.75 -1.27
N TRP A 56 5.45 3.01 -1.99
CA TRP A 56 4.98 2.07 -3.01
C TRP A 56 5.97 1.94 -4.16
N ASN A 57 6.35 3.05 -4.81
CA ASN A 57 7.10 3.00 -6.05
C ASN A 57 8.53 2.50 -5.86
N ASN A 58 9.27 3.08 -4.91
CA ASN A 58 10.70 2.85 -4.78
C ASN A 58 11.03 1.55 -4.05
N ILE A 59 10.18 1.18 -3.08
CA ILE A 59 10.47 0.03 -2.22
C ILE A 59 9.80 -1.24 -2.75
N PHE A 60 8.53 -1.16 -3.17
CA PHE A 60 7.76 -2.33 -3.59
C PHE A 60 7.67 -2.46 -5.10
N LYS A 61 6.99 -1.54 -5.79
CA LYS A 61 6.64 -1.63 -7.22
C LYS A 61 7.86 -1.89 -8.10
N ASN A 62 8.92 -1.07 -7.99
CA ASN A 62 10.13 -1.23 -8.81
C ASN A 62 10.80 -2.59 -8.60
N HIS A 63 10.85 -3.06 -7.35
CA HIS A 63 11.45 -4.36 -7.03
C HIS A 63 10.59 -5.51 -7.57
N ILE A 64 9.28 -5.47 -7.36
CA ILE A 64 8.32 -6.46 -7.86
C ILE A 64 8.35 -6.50 -9.39
N SER A 65 8.30 -5.36 -10.08
CA SER A 65 8.34 -5.30 -11.54
C SER A 65 9.64 -5.86 -12.11
N SER A 66 10.79 -5.60 -11.47
CA SER A 66 12.07 -6.19 -11.84
C SER A 66 12.07 -7.71 -11.68
N LEU A 67 11.55 -8.23 -10.57
CA LEU A 67 11.42 -9.66 -10.33
C LEU A 67 10.47 -10.32 -11.35
N GLN A 68 9.30 -9.74 -11.59
CA GLN A 68 8.35 -10.22 -12.58
C GLN A 68 8.95 -10.26 -13.99
N ALA A 69 9.73 -9.25 -14.40
CA ALA A 69 10.41 -9.24 -15.68
C ALA A 69 11.40 -10.41 -15.81
N LYS A 70 12.22 -10.65 -14.77
CA LYS A 70 13.18 -11.76 -14.73
C LYS A 70 12.51 -13.13 -14.67
N VAL A 71 11.34 -13.24 -14.04
CA VAL A 71 10.52 -14.46 -13.98
C VAL A 71 9.85 -14.73 -15.32
N ARG A 72 9.41 -13.71 -16.06
CA ARG A 72 8.79 -13.88 -17.38
C ARG A 72 9.77 -14.44 -18.41
N ASP A 73 11.05 -14.11 -18.30
CA ASP A 73 12.09 -14.70 -19.13
C ASP A 73 12.16 -16.24 -18.92
N LYS A 74 11.78 -16.99 -19.96
CA LYS A 74 11.75 -18.45 -19.94
C LYS A 74 13.15 -19.07 -20.04
N MET A 75 14.14 -18.32 -20.52
CA MET A 75 15.51 -18.79 -20.70
C MET A 75 16.39 -18.55 -19.48
N ASN A 76 15.85 -17.89 -18.44
CA ASN A 76 16.59 -17.59 -17.24
C ASN A 76 16.80 -18.86 -16.38
N PRO A 77 18.05 -19.33 -16.19
CA PRO A 77 18.31 -20.56 -15.43
C PRO A 77 17.92 -20.45 -13.95
N LYS A 78 17.79 -19.22 -13.42
CA LYS A 78 17.40 -18.95 -12.02
C LYS A 78 15.90 -18.68 -11.85
N ARG A 79 15.08 -18.98 -12.87
CA ARG A 79 13.64 -18.67 -12.87
C ARG A 79 12.89 -19.19 -11.63
N SER A 80 13.15 -20.43 -11.21
CA SER A 80 12.49 -21.03 -10.04
C SER A 80 12.85 -20.29 -8.73
N GLU A 81 14.12 -19.96 -8.54
CA GLU A 81 14.59 -19.17 -7.38
C GLU A 81 13.97 -17.76 -7.39
N LEU A 82 13.94 -17.11 -8.56
CA LEU A 82 13.32 -15.80 -8.73
C LEU A 82 11.82 -15.81 -8.48
N GLN A 83 11.12 -16.89 -8.85
CA GLN A 83 9.71 -17.08 -8.56
C GLN A 83 9.47 -17.19 -7.05
N SER A 84 10.27 -17.97 -6.33
CA SER A 84 10.20 -18.08 -4.86
C SER A 84 10.48 -16.73 -4.19
N MET A 85 11.48 -15.99 -4.66
CA MET A 85 11.78 -14.64 -4.16
C MET A 85 10.65 -13.64 -4.46
N LEU A 86 10.01 -13.73 -5.62
CA LEU A 86 8.83 -12.92 -5.95
C LEU A 86 7.68 -13.23 -5.00
N THR A 87 7.35 -14.50 -4.76
CA THR A 87 6.29 -14.89 -3.81
C THR A 87 6.57 -14.34 -2.42
N LEU A 88 7.78 -14.54 -1.90
CA LEU A 88 8.17 -14.01 -0.58
C LEU A 88 8.07 -12.48 -0.52
N THR A 89 8.45 -11.79 -1.59
CA THR A 89 8.36 -10.32 -1.67
C THR A 89 6.91 -9.86 -1.63
N LEU A 90 6.00 -10.53 -2.36
CA LEU A 90 4.58 -10.22 -2.35
C LEU A 90 3.98 -10.46 -0.95
N ASP A 91 4.35 -11.56 -0.29
CA ASP A 91 3.90 -11.92 1.06
C ASP A 91 4.34 -10.90 2.10
N SER A 92 5.62 -10.52 2.05
CA SER A 92 6.17 -9.47 2.91
C SER A 92 5.47 -8.12 2.68
N ALA A 93 5.24 -7.73 1.43
CA ALA A 93 4.54 -6.49 1.10
C ALA A 93 3.08 -6.50 1.58
N THR A 94 2.40 -7.64 1.45
CA THR A 94 1.00 -7.78 1.89
C THR A 94 0.90 -7.68 3.41
N GLY A 95 1.78 -8.38 4.14
CA GLY A 95 1.88 -8.27 5.60
C GLY A 95 2.17 -6.84 6.04
N PHE A 96 3.06 -6.13 5.35
CA PHE A 96 3.37 -4.73 5.63
C PHE A 96 2.13 -3.82 5.49
N PHE A 97 1.41 -3.88 4.37
CA PHE A 97 0.24 -3.02 4.14
C PHE A 97 -0.94 -3.37 5.06
N LEU A 98 -1.17 -4.65 5.38
CA LEU A 98 -2.17 -5.05 6.37
C LEU A 98 -1.83 -4.50 7.77
N GLN A 99 -0.55 -4.59 8.16
CA GLN A 99 -0.09 -4.07 9.44
C GLN A 99 -0.21 -2.54 9.51
N LEU A 100 0.19 -1.83 8.44
CA LEU A 100 0.05 -0.38 8.34
C LEU A 100 -1.43 0.03 8.42
N LEU A 101 -2.32 -0.64 7.69
CA LEU A 101 -3.76 -0.36 7.73
C LEU A 101 -4.34 -0.53 9.13
N HIS A 102 -3.98 -1.61 9.83
CA HIS A 102 -4.41 -1.85 11.20
C HIS A 102 -3.90 -0.78 12.18
N GLU A 103 -2.68 -0.29 11.98
CA GLU A 103 -2.11 0.76 12.81
C GLU A 103 -2.72 2.13 12.56
N LEU A 104 -2.99 2.48 11.31
CA LEU A 104 -3.70 3.70 10.95
C LEU A 104 -5.09 3.70 11.58
N CYS A 105 -5.82 2.58 11.49
CA CYS A 105 -7.14 2.46 12.12
C CYS A 105 -7.07 2.60 13.64
N SER A 106 -6.06 2.00 14.27
CA SER A 106 -5.88 2.02 15.72
C SER A 106 -5.38 3.37 16.25
N ALA A 107 -4.50 4.05 15.51
CA ALA A 107 -3.93 5.34 15.88
C ALA A 107 -4.94 6.49 15.71
N PHE A 108 -5.76 6.43 14.65
CA PHE A 108 -6.73 7.47 14.32
C PHE A 108 -8.18 7.13 14.69
N ASP A 109 -8.41 6.01 15.39
CA ASP A 109 -9.72 5.55 15.87
C ASP A 109 -10.78 5.41 14.74
N LEU A 110 -10.35 4.85 13.60
CA LEU A 110 -11.21 4.71 12.41
C LEU A 110 -12.09 3.45 12.52
N GLU A 111 -13.38 3.62 12.26
CA GLU A 111 -14.34 2.53 12.14
C GLU A 111 -14.49 2.10 10.68
N LEU A 112 -13.59 1.24 10.20
CA LEU A 112 -13.70 0.69 8.84
C LEU A 112 -14.40 -0.67 8.88
N PRO A 113 -15.35 -0.95 7.97
CA PRO A 113 -16.18 -2.15 8.02
C PRO A 113 -15.40 -3.47 7.94
N PHE A 114 -14.18 -3.45 7.40
CA PHE A 114 -13.28 -4.59 7.28
C PHE A 114 -12.17 -4.63 8.35
N CYS A 115 -12.02 -3.58 9.16
CA CYS A 115 -11.10 -3.56 10.30
C CYS A 115 -11.90 -3.75 11.59
N VAL A 116 -11.94 -4.98 12.11
CA VAL A 116 -12.61 -5.25 13.38
C VAL A 116 -11.88 -4.49 14.49
N LYS A 117 -12.62 -3.64 15.22
CA LYS A 117 -12.05 -2.86 16.33
C LYS A 117 -11.32 -3.77 17.33
N ALA A 118 -10.13 -3.34 17.76
CA ALA A 118 -9.44 -3.90 18.93
C ALA A 118 -10.26 -3.75 20.23
N THR A 119 -11.27 -2.87 20.27
CA THR A 119 -12.22 -2.77 21.39
C THR A 119 -13.13 -3.99 21.52
N ARG A 120 -13.41 -4.72 20.44
CA ARG A 120 -14.13 -6.00 20.52
C ARG A 120 -13.29 -7.13 21.10
N PHE A 121 -11.97 -6.96 21.18
CA PHE A 121 -11.02 -7.93 21.73
C PHE A 121 -10.29 -7.46 23.01
N GLY A 122 -10.64 -6.30 23.58
CA GLY A 122 -10.05 -5.80 24.84
C GLY A 122 -8.60 -5.31 24.76
N VAL A 123 -8.03 -5.05 23.57
CA VAL A 123 -6.58 -4.82 23.37
C VAL A 123 -6.15 -3.33 23.46
N THR A 124 -7.02 -2.42 23.88
CA THR A 124 -6.86 -0.99 23.54
C THR A 124 -5.89 -0.15 24.40
N LYS A 125 -5.47 -0.58 25.59
CA LYS A 125 -4.64 0.30 26.44
C LYS A 125 -3.14 0.34 26.10
N LYS A 126 -2.59 -0.70 25.45
CA LYS A 126 -1.13 -0.77 25.16
C LYS A 126 -0.71 -0.07 23.87
N LEU A 127 -1.51 -0.13 22.80
CA LEU A 127 -1.14 0.49 21.51
C LEU A 127 -1.29 2.03 21.54
N ARG A 128 -2.34 2.55 22.18
CA ARG A 128 -2.57 3.99 22.39
C ARG A 128 -1.40 4.67 23.12
N LYS A 129 -0.75 3.97 24.06
CA LYS A 129 0.45 4.48 24.77
C LYS A 129 1.68 4.60 23.86
N ARG A 130 1.81 3.77 22.82
CA ARG A 130 2.96 3.81 21.87
C ARG A 130 2.93 5.06 20.98
N PHE A 131 1.75 5.64 20.78
CA PHE A 131 1.50 6.73 19.83
C PHE A 131 1.06 8.04 20.53
N GLN A 132 1.50 8.28 21.76
CA GLN A 132 1.17 9.48 22.55
C GLN A 132 1.58 10.83 21.93
N LYS A 133 2.31 10.85 20.81
CA LYS A 133 2.73 12.06 20.07
C LYS A 133 2.19 12.07 18.63
N VAL A 134 1.00 11.53 18.40
CA VAL A 134 0.34 11.62 17.09
C VAL A 134 -0.26 13.01 16.91
N VAL A 135 0.11 13.67 15.82
CA VAL A 135 -0.59 14.88 15.35
C VAL A 135 -1.96 14.44 14.85
N ILE A 136 -3.04 15.05 15.36
CA ILE A 136 -4.41 14.69 14.95
C ILE A 136 -4.59 15.06 13.47
N PRO A 137 -4.75 14.08 12.57
CA PRO A 137 -4.87 14.34 11.14
C PRO A 137 -6.31 14.69 10.73
N GLN A 138 -6.48 15.16 9.49
CA GLN A 138 -7.80 15.31 8.89
C GLN A 138 -8.42 13.94 8.59
N ILE A 139 -9.74 13.82 8.76
CA ILE A 139 -10.46 12.58 8.45
C ILE A 139 -10.32 12.21 6.96
N SER A 140 -10.31 13.19 6.06
CA SER A 140 -10.04 13.00 4.64
C SER A 140 -8.68 12.34 4.38
N SER A 141 -7.63 12.79 5.06
CA SER A 141 -6.27 12.23 4.98
C SER A 141 -6.24 10.78 5.47
N CYS A 142 -6.92 10.49 6.58
CA CYS A 142 -7.08 9.13 7.10
C CYS A 142 -7.77 8.19 6.11
N LEU A 143 -8.91 8.61 5.56
CA LEU A 143 -9.65 7.81 4.57
C LEU A 143 -8.81 7.60 3.31
N TYR A 144 -8.07 8.62 2.88
CA TYR A 144 -7.19 8.54 1.72
C TYR A 144 -6.10 7.48 1.92
N ILE A 145 -5.35 7.54 3.02
CA ILE A 145 -4.25 6.60 3.23
C ILE A 145 -4.75 5.17 3.45
N CYS A 146 -5.92 4.99 4.07
CA CYS A 146 -6.56 3.68 4.17
C CYS A 146 -7.00 3.15 2.79
N GLN A 147 -7.60 3.99 1.95
CA GLN A 147 -7.96 3.62 0.58
C GLN A 147 -6.71 3.26 -0.24
N TYR A 148 -5.64 4.04 -0.10
CA TYR A 148 -4.35 3.80 -0.73
C TYR A 148 -3.78 2.43 -0.35
N CYS A 149 -3.80 2.07 0.93
CA CYS A 149 -3.37 0.74 1.40
C CYS A 149 -4.22 -0.38 0.77
N LEU A 150 -5.54 -0.24 0.74
CA LEU A 150 -6.44 -1.24 0.15
C LEU A 150 -6.21 -1.44 -1.34
N VAL A 151 -5.98 -0.36 -2.09
CA VAL A 151 -5.68 -0.48 -3.52
C VAL A 151 -4.39 -1.26 -3.74
N HIS A 152 -3.34 -0.99 -2.96
CA HIS A 152 -2.10 -1.75 -3.11
C HIS A 152 -2.18 -3.18 -2.59
N LEU A 153 -3.01 -3.46 -1.58
CA LEU A 153 -3.36 -4.83 -1.22
C LEU A 153 -4.05 -5.56 -2.37
N GLY A 154 -4.95 -4.88 -3.08
CA GLY A 154 -5.56 -5.40 -4.31
C GLY A 154 -4.55 -5.65 -5.42
N ASP A 155 -3.60 -4.73 -5.64
CA ASP A 155 -2.52 -4.90 -6.63
C ASP A 155 -1.65 -6.12 -6.30
N LEU A 156 -1.29 -6.30 -5.04
CA LEU A 156 -0.50 -7.43 -4.55
C LEU A 156 -1.24 -8.77 -4.69
N ALA A 157 -2.55 -8.81 -4.44
CA ALA A 157 -3.38 -9.98 -4.68
C ALA A 157 -3.45 -10.32 -6.18
N ARG A 158 -3.67 -9.31 -7.04
CA ARG A 158 -3.65 -9.48 -8.50
C ARG A 158 -2.29 -9.98 -9.01
N TYR A 159 -1.17 -9.52 -8.45
CA TYR A 159 0.16 -10.03 -8.82
C TYR A 159 0.40 -11.48 -8.44
N ARG A 160 -0.40 -12.04 -7.50
CA ARG A 160 -0.45 -13.48 -7.20
C ARG A 160 -1.45 -14.25 -8.05
N ASN A 161 -2.16 -13.58 -8.95
CA ASN A 161 -3.33 -14.10 -9.68
C ASN A 161 -4.52 -14.46 -8.78
N ASP A 162 -4.62 -13.89 -7.58
CA ASP A 162 -5.80 -14.00 -6.72
C ASP A 162 -6.77 -12.86 -7.03
N ASN A 163 -7.54 -13.04 -8.10
CA ASN A 163 -8.46 -12.03 -8.62
C ASN A 163 -9.67 -11.81 -7.70
N ASP A 164 -10.08 -12.82 -6.92
CA ASP A 164 -11.22 -12.68 -6.00
C ASP A 164 -10.82 -11.85 -4.79
N GLN A 165 -9.63 -12.11 -4.22
CA GLN A 165 -9.10 -11.29 -3.14
C GLN A 165 -8.78 -9.87 -3.63
N ALA A 166 -8.24 -9.70 -4.85
CA ALA A 166 -8.03 -8.39 -5.44
C ALA A 166 -9.34 -7.60 -5.58
N HIS A 167 -10.39 -8.25 -6.10
CA HIS A 167 -11.72 -7.66 -6.23
C HIS A 167 -12.30 -7.23 -4.88
N MET A 168 -12.15 -8.04 -3.84
CA MET A 168 -12.57 -7.70 -2.48
C MET A 168 -11.87 -6.43 -1.98
N TYR A 169 -10.53 -6.35 -2.10
CA TYR A 169 -9.78 -5.17 -1.65
C TYR A 169 -10.16 -3.90 -2.42
N TYR A 170 -10.34 -3.98 -3.74
CA TYR A 170 -10.75 -2.81 -4.51
C TYR A 170 -12.18 -2.36 -4.17
N ASN A 171 -13.11 -3.27 -3.89
CA ASN A 171 -14.43 -2.90 -3.41
C ASN A 171 -14.37 -2.19 -2.05
N HIS A 172 -13.58 -2.71 -1.10
CA HIS A 172 -13.34 -2.01 0.17
C HIS A 172 -12.71 -0.63 -0.04
N ALA A 173 -11.82 -0.47 -1.04
CA ALA A 173 -11.26 0.83 -1.36
C ALA A 173 -12.36 1.79 -1.87
N VAL A 174 -13.25 1.33 -2.75
CA VAL A 174 -14.37 2.15 -3.27
C VAL A 174 -15.28 2.63 -2.14
N THR A 175 -15.56 1.80 -1.12
CA THR A 175 -16.45 2.21 -0.01
C THR A 175 -15.87 3.34 0.84
N LEU A 176 -14.55 3.53 0.88
CA LEU A 176 -13.93 4.60 1.65
C LEU A 176 -14.04 5.97 0.96
N ILE A 177 -13.67 6.04 -0.31
CA ILE A 177 -13.75 7.29 -1.10
C ILE A 177 -14.34 6.96 -2.47
N PRO A 178 -15.68 6.95 -2.60
CA PRO A 178 -16.37 6.57 -3.84
C PRO A 178 -16.13 7.52 -5.01
N THR A 179 -15.58 8.71 -4.75
CA THR A 179 -15.24 9.74 -5.75
C THR A 179 -13.84 9.60 -6.32
N ASN A 180 -13.02 8.66 -5.82
CA ASN A 180 -11.71 8.35 -6.38
C ASN A 180 -11.86 7.33 -7.51
N GLY A 181 -11.40 7.68 -8.72
CA GLY A 181 -11.51 6.84 -9.91
C GLY A 181 -10.57 5.63 -9.91
N GLN A 182 -9.50 5.66 -9.11
CA GLN A 182 -8.42 4.68 -9.19
C GLN A 182 -8.85 3.25 -8.81
N PRO A 183 -9.56 2.99 -7.68
CA PRO A 183 -10.08 1.65 -7.40
C PRO A 183 -10.99 1.08 -8.49
N TYR A 184 -11.83 1.92 -9.12
CA TYR A 184 -12.69 1.50 -10.22
C TYR A 184 -11.88 1.09 -11.45
N ASN A 185 -10.79 1.79 -11.78
CA ASN A 185 -9.91 1.39 -12.87
C ASN A 185 -9.36 -0.03 -12.63
N GLN A 186 -8.95 -0.32 -11.41
CA GLN A 186 -8.44 -1.65 -11.06
C GLN A 186 -9.53 -2.73 -11.09
N LEU A 187 -10.76 -2.41 -10.69
CA LEU A 187 -11.91 -3.31 -10.83
C LEU A 187 -12.21 -3.62 -12.29
N ALA A 188 -12.11 -2.63 -13.19
CA ALA A 188 -12.26 -2.86 -14.63
C ALA A 188 -11.23 -3.86 -15.17
N ILE A 189 -9.96 -3.74 -14.75
CA ILE A 189 -8.89 -4.68 -15.12
C ILE A 189 -9.18 -6.10 -14.62
N VAL A 190 -9.66 -6.25 -13.38
CA VAL A 190 -10.02 -7.56 -12.82
C VAL A 190 -11.21 -8.16 -13.56
N SER A 191 -12.24 -7.38 -13.87
CA SER A 191 -13.41 -7.82 -14.65
C SER A 191 -13.03 -8.21 -16.08
N ALA A 192 -12.11 -7.48 -16.71
CA ALA A 192 -11.57 -7.82 -18.02
C ALA A 192 -10.89 -9.20 -18.01
N GLY A 193 -10.08 -9.49 -16.98
CA GLY A 193 -9.45 -10.80 -16.81
C GLY A 193 -10.45 -11.96 -16.63
N LYS A 194 -11.67 -11.68 -16.16
CA LYS A 194 -12.77 -12.65 -16.03
C LYS A 194 -13.69 -12.72 -17.26
N SER A 195 -13.38 -11.98 -18.33
CA SER A 195 -14.24 -11.85 -19.53
C SER A 195 -15.65 -11.25 -19.23
N ASP A 196 -15.79 -10.51 -18.13
CA ASP A 196 -17.03 -9.81 -17.77
C ASP A 196 -17.03 -8.39 -18.37
N GLN A 197 -17.50 -8.29 -19.62
CA GLN A 197 -17.47 -7.04 -20.39
C GLN A 197 -18.42 -5.96 -19.83
N LEU A 198 -19.55 -6.36 -19.24
CA LEU A 198 -20.51 -5.41 -18.67
C LEU A 198 -19.93 -4.74 -17.43
N SER A 199 -19.39 -5.52 -16.49
CA SER A 199 -18.74 -4.96 -15.30
C SER A 199 -17.50 -4.14 -15.66
N MET A 200 -16.70 -4.60 -16.63
CA MET A 200 -15.55 -3.86 -17.14
C MET A 200 -15.97 -2.47 -17.65
N ALA A 201 -16.98 -2.39 -18.52
CA ALA A 201 -17.47 -1.13 -19.06
C ALA A 201 -18.03 -0.22 -17.95
N PHE A 202 -18.82 -0.78 -17.03
CA PHE A 202 -19.35 -0.05 -15.88
C PHE A 202 -18.22 0.59 -15.05
N TYR A 203 -17.21 -0.19 -14.66
CA TYR A 203 -16.12 0.29 -13.83
C TYR A 203 -15.23 1.30 -14.55
N TYR A 204 -14.98 1.12 -15.84
CA TYR A 204 -14.24 2.08 -16.65
C TYR A 204 -14.95 3.44 -16.74
N ILE A 205 -16.26 3.45 -16.98
CA ILE A 205 -17.07 4.68 -16.99
C ILE A 205 -17.04 5.36 -15.62
N ARG A 206 -17.18 4.59 -14.53
CA ARG A 206 -17.10 5.12 -13.16
C ARG A 206 -15.74 5.74 -12.86
N SER A 207 -14.66 5.12 -13.33
CA SER A 207 -13.29 5.61 -13.15
C SER A 207 -13.06 6.95 -13.84
N THR A 208 -13.50 7.09 -15.09
CA THR A 208 -13.33 8.32 -15.90
C THR A 208 -14.24 9.47 -15.45
N ARG A 209 -15.41 9.16 -14.89
CA ARG A 209 -16.38 10.16 -14.39
C ARG A 209 -16.17 10.52 -12.91
N SER A 210 -15.12 10.01 -12.28
CA SER A 210 -14.80 10.31 -10.89
C SER A 210 -14.19 11.71 -10.73
N ASN A 211 -14.48 12.37 -9.61
CA ASN A 211 -13.97 13.72 -9.31
C ASN A 211 -12.44 13.76 -9.17
N ILE A 212 -11.82 12.63 -8.84
CA ILE A 212 -10.37 12.43 -8.90
C ILE A 212 -10.11 11.40 -10.01
N PRO A 213 -9.75 11.83 -11.23
CA PRO A 213 -9.51 10.94 -12.36
C PRO A 213 -8.33 10.01 -12.07
N SER A 214 -8.44 8.74 -12.48
CA SER A 214 -7.26 7.87 -12.52
C SER A 214 -6.39 8.22 -13.73
N GLN A 215 -5.08 7.92 -13.65
CA GLN A 215 -4.26 7.90 -14.86
C GLN A 215 -4.87 6.90 -15.87
N PRO A 216 -4.90 7.23 -17.17
CA PRO A 216 -5.39 6.31 -18.20
C PRO A 216 -4.51 5.06 -18.27
N LEU A 217 -5.11 3.98 -18.77
CA LEU A 217 -4.50 2.67 -19.04
C LEU A 217 -3.22 2.76 -19.87
#